data_AF-A0A2E4HFA6-F1
#
_entry.id   AF-A0A2E4HFA6-F1
#
_cell.length_a   1.000
_cell.length_b   1.000
_cell.length_c   1.000
_cell.angle_alpha   90.00
_cell.angle_beta   90.00
_cell.angle_gamma   90.00
#
_symmetry.space_group_name_H-M   'P 1'
#
loop_
_entity.id
_entity.type
_entity.pdbx_description
1 polymer ?
#
loop_
_entity_poly.entity_id
_entity_poly.type
_entity_poly.pdbx_seq_one_letter_code
_entity_poly.pdbx_strand_id
1 'polypeptide(L)'
;MKTKLYTLFFSGLLAFTTLNSCSNDDDNLMIDDDDMMETVDFTGTYAQQDQMGRPGINTVLSGSTAIKNSFNVTIPSEQGAAFQPLFLDQAVALHAAFGATYETNILGLDAPTLTTILANDVLQVAPDAPTTYFDGTNVLTGRNLTDDVIDVSLILLFGGTTGDRFNGQDTDGDGEPDLPILVTDGVSNAGETPMMSFPYLEQPH
;
A
#
# COMPACT_ATOMS: atom_id res chain seq x y z
N MET A 1 -28.02 -67.44 43.55
CA MET A 1 -28.27 -68.86 43.24
C MET A 1 -28.74 -68.96 41.79
N LYS A 2 -27.94 -69.66 40.96
CA LYS A 2 -28.27 -70.24 39.64
C LYS A 2 -28.48 -69.31 38.42
N THR A 3 -27.36 -69.06 37.74
CA THR A 3 -27.12 -69.09 36.28
C THR A 3 -28.13 -69.86 35.41
N LYS A 4 -28.43 -69.35 34.20
CA LYS A 4 -28.10 -69.90 32.85
C LYS A 4 -28.50 -68.85 31.78
N LEU A 5 -27.57 -68.27 31.01
CA LEU A 5 -26.91 -68.80 29.80
C LEU A 5 -27.84 -68.84 28.57
N TYR A 6 -27.84 -67.76 27.78
CA TYR A 6 -28.13 -67.83 26.34
C TYR A 6 -27.14 -66.94 25.58
N THR A 7 -26.25 -67.63 24.88
CA THR A 7 -25.27 -67.13 23.93
C THR A 7 -25.99 -66.73 22.64
N LEU A 8 -25.84 -65.48 22.21
CA LEU A 8 -26.09 -65.08 20.82
C LEU A 8 -24.99 -64.10 20.42
N PHE A 9 -24.02 -64.64 19.70
CA PHE A 9 -22.96 -63.91 19.01
C PHE A 9 -23.58 -63.00 17.95
N PHE A 10 -23.33 -61.69 17.99
CA PHE A 10 -23.27 -60.88 16.78
C PHE A 10 -22.39 -59.62 17.01
N SER A 11 -21.19 -59.72 16.44
CA SER A 11 -20.33 -58.70 15.82
C SER A 11 -20.75 -57.22 15.88
N GLY A 12 -19.77 -56.33 16.13
CA GLY A 12 -19.86 -54.89 15.76
C GLY A 12 -19.07 -54.00 16.71
N LEU A 13 -17.75 -53.94 16.56
CA LEU A 13 -17.01 -52.86 15.87
C LEU A 13 -16.86 -51.59 16.72
N LEU A 14 -15.68 -51.49 17.32
CA LEU A 14 -15.10 -50.27 17.87
C LEU A 14 -14.71 -49.35 16.69
N ALA A 15 -15.22 -48.12 16.65
CA ALA A 15 -14.70 -47.10 15.75
C ALA A 15 -14.60 -45.76 16.49
N PHE A 16 -13.36 -45.48 16.92
CA PHE A 16 -12.88 -44.14 17.25
C PHE A 16 -13.08 -43.23 16.03
N THR A 17 -13.78 -42.12 16.20
CA THR A 17 -13.83 -41.04 15.21
C THR A 17 -12.55 -40.22 15.29
N THR A 18 -11.56 -40.55 14.47
CA THR A 18 -10.52 -39.60 14.07
C THR A 18 -10.95 -38.96 12.75
N LEU A 19 -11.39 -37.71 12.81
CA LEU A 19 -11.49 -36.86 11.63
C LEU A 19 -10.07 -36.52 11.18
N ASN A 20 -9.63 -37.11 10.07
CA ASN A 20 -8.68 -36.52 9.13
C ASN A 20 -8.67 -37.39 7.87
N SER A 21 -9.23 -36.87 6.78
CA SER A 21 -8.68 -37.11 5.44
C SER A 21 -9.16 -36.01 4.52
N CYS A 22 -8.23 -35.20 4.03
CA CYS A 22 -8.30 -34.73 2.65
C CYS A 22 -8.45 -35.98 1.78
N SER A 23 -9.47 -36.06 0.93
CA SER A 23 -9.46 -37.00 -0.19
C SER A 23 -9.40 -36.20 -1.48
N ASN A 24 -8.23 -36.23 -2.11
CA ASN A 24 -8.18 -36.24 -3.56
C ASN A 24 -8.66 -37.63 -3.98
N ASP A 25 -9.87 -37.71 -4.52
CA ASP A 25 -10.30 -38.80 -5.39
C ASP A 25 -11.26 -38.16 -6.42
N ASP A 26 -10.66 -37.66 -7.49
CA ASP A 26 -11.30 -37.63 -8.80
C ASP A 26 -11.62 -39.08 -9.17
N ASP A 27 -12.89 -39.37 -9.46
CA ASP A 27 -13.35 -40.34 -10.46
C ASP A 27 -14.83 -40.68 -10.22
N ASN A 28 -15.69 -39.97 -10.98
CA ASN A 28 -17.07 -40.30 -11.34
C ASN A 28 -18.12 -39.23 -11.00
N LEU A 29 -17.87 -38.01 -11.48
CA LEU A 29 -18.95 -37.13 -11.94
C LEU A 29 -18.65 -36.78 -13.40
N MET A 30 -19.19 -37.57 -14.31
CA MET A 30 -19.47 -37.13 -15.68
C MET A 30 -20.51 -36.02 -15.57
N ILE A 31 -20.06 -34.80 -15.23
CA ILE A 31 -20.80 -33.57 -15.47
C ILE A 31 -20.42 -33.14 -16.87
N ASP A 32 -21.45 -33.02 -17.69
CA ASP A 32 -21.46 -32.56 -19.06
C ASP A 32 -20.61 -31.28 -19.21
N ASP A 33 -19.63 -31.34 -20.11
CA ASP A 33 -18.55 -30.38 -20.34
C ASP A 33 -18.98 -29.28 -21.34
N ASP A 34 -20.10 -28.57 -21.06
CA ASP A 34 -20.52 -27.41 -21.88
C ASP A 34 -21.49 -26.42 -21.20
N ASP A 35 -21.51 -26.26 -19.87
CA ASP A 35 -22.22 -25.09 -19.30
C ASP A 35 -21.83 -24.82 -17.85
N MET A 36 -21.78 -23.54 -17.48
CA MET A 36 -21.45 -22.99 -16.15
C MET A 36 -19.98 -22.57 -15.93
N MET A 37 -19.41 -21.85 -16.91
CA MET A 37 -18.83 -20.56 -16.50
C MET A 37 -20.02 -19.76 -15.93
N GLU A 38 -20.19 -19.78 -14.60
CA GLU A 38 -21.05 -18.81 -13.91
C GLU A 38 -20.56 -17.42 -14.35
N THR A 39 -21.25 -16.85 -15.34
CA THR A 39 -20.96 -15.51 -15.82
C THR A 39 -21.25 -14.59 -14.66
N VAL A 40 -20.22 -14.00 -14.07
CA VAL A 40 -20.39 -13.00 -13.00
C VAL A 40 -21.30 -11.90 -13.56
N ASP A 41 -22.50 -11.80 -13.03
CA ASP A 41 -23.49 -10.83 -13.48
C ASP A 41 -23.11 -9.44 -12.98
N PHE A 42 -22.61 -8.59 -13.88
CA PHE A 42 -22.31 -7.18 -13.63
C PHE A 42 -23.48 -6.25 -14.02
N THR A 43 -24.71 -6.76 -14.08
CA THR A 43 -25.87 -5.89 -14.26
C THR A 43 -26.24 -5.22 -12.93
N GLY A 44 -26.54 -3.91 -12.99
CA GLY A 44 -26.88 -3.14 -11.80
C GLY A 44 -26.73 -1.64 -12.01
N THR A 45 -27.15 -0.87 -11.02
CA THR A 45 -26.85 0.57 -10.94
C THR A 45 -25.60 0.75 -10.09
N TYR A 46 -24.49 1.12 -10.71
CA TYR A 46 -23.26 1.46 -10.02
C TYR A 46 -23.28 2.93 -9.60
N ALA A 47 -22.89 3.19 -8.35
CA ALA A 47 -22.59 4.53 -7.87
C ALA A 47 -21.12 4.56 -7.46
N GLN A 48 -20.42 5.62 -7.86
CA GLN A 48 -19.04 5.83 -7.44
C GLN A 48 -19.00 6.02 -5.92
N GLN A 49 -18.19 5.20 -5.25
CA GLN A 49 -17.87 5.40 -3.85
C GLN A 49 -16.72 6.38 -3.72
N ASP A 50 -16.66 7.08 -2.59
CA ASP A 50 -15.48 7.86 -2.22
C ASP A 50 -14.27 6.92 -2.21
N GLN A 51 -13.33 7.15 -3.13
CA GLN A 51 -12.15 6.31 -3.26
C GLN A 51 -11.09 6.60 -2.19
N MET A 52 -11.34 7.57 -1.30
CA MET A 52 -10.48 8.07 -0.23
C MET A 52 -9.04 8.16 -0.72
N GLY A 53 -8.71 9.27 -1.38
CA GLY A 53 -7.40 9.43 -2.00
C GLY A 53 -6.26 9.20 -1.00
N ARG A 54 -5.11 8.71 -1.48
CA ARG A 54 -3.96 8.33 -0.64
C ARG A 54 -3.69 9.35 0.48
N PRO A 55 -3.76 8.95 1.78
CA PRO A 55 -3.81 9.90 2.89
C PRO A 55 -2.73 10.97 2.90
N GLY A 56 -1.46 10.61 2.64
CA GLY A 56 -0.35 11.57 2.62
C GLY A 56 -0.44 12.59 1.47
N ILE A 57 -0.78 12.11 0.27
CA ILE A 57 -0.87 12.96 -0.94
C ILE A 57 -2.07 13.90 -0.83
N ASN A 58 -3.25 13.32 -0.62
CA ASN A 58 -4.49 14.09 -0.60
C ASN A 58 -4.50 15.06 0.59
N THR A 59 -3.87 14.72 1.71
CA THR A 59 -3.80 15.63 2.85
C THR A 59 -2.89 16.83 2.59
N VAL A 60 -1.71 16.59 2.01
CA VAL A 60 -0.66 17.61 1.84
C VAL A 60 -0.85 18.43 0.57
N LEU A 61 -1.13 17.80 -0.56
CA LEU A 61 -1.13 18.45 -1.88
C LEU A 61 -2.48 19.06 -2.27
N SER A 62 -3.60 18.58 -1.73
CA SER A 62 -4.91 19.19 -2.01
C SER A 62 -5.12 20.51 -1.26
N GLY A 63 -4.38 20.79 -0.19
CA GLY A 63 -4.33 22.08 0.50
C GLY A 63 -5.62 22.57 1.20
N SER A 64 -6.80 22.01 0.89
CA SER A 64 -8.08 22.40 1.48
C SER A 64 -9.07 21.24 1.55
N THR A 65 -10.02 21.29 2.48
CA THR A 65 -11.07 20.26 2.60
C THR A 65 -11.92 20.15 1.34
N ALA A 66 -12.18 21.26 0.65
CA ALA A 66 -12.99 21.24 -0.58
C ALA A 66 -12.30 20.46 -1.70
N ILE A 67 -11.01 20.72 -1.95
CA ILE A 67 -10.23 20.02 -2.98
C ILE A 67 -10.08 18.54 -2.60
N LYS A 68 -9.86 18.22 -1.32
CA LYS A 68 -9.82 16.83 -0.83
C LYS A 68 -11.09 16.05 -1.16
N ASN A 69 -12.24 16.64 -0.86
CA ASN A 69 -13.54 16.02 -1.14
C ASN A 69 -13.77 15.87 -2.65
N SER A 70 -13.35 16.85 -3.46
CA SER A 70 -13.42 16.73 -4.92
C SER A 70 -12.50 15.63 -5.45
N PHE A 71 -11.28 15.50 -4.93
CA PHE A 71 -10.33 14.46 -5.34
C PHE A 71 -10.88 13.05 -5.08
N ASN A 72 -11.46 12.87 -3.91
CA ASN A 72 -12.09 11.65 -3.42
C ASN A 72 -13.23 11.10 -4.32
N VAL A 73 -13.90 11.97 -5.07
CA VAL A 73 -15.02 11.59 -5.96
C VAL A 73 -14.68 11.75 -7.45
N THR A 74 -13.51 12.25 -7.80
CA THR A 74 -13.14 12.41 -9.23
C THR A 74 -12.73 11.07 -9.81
N ILE A 75 -13.27 10.69 -10.97
CA ILE A 75 -12.87 9.42 -11.61
C ILE A 75 -11.36 9.42 -11.90
N PRO A 76 -10.64 8.31 -11.70
CA PRO A 76 -9.17 8.28 -11.85
C PRO A 76 -8.66 8.80 -13.20
N SER A 77 -9.40 8.55 -14.30
CA SER A 77 -9.04 9.03 -15.64
C SER A 77 -9.08 10.56 -15.80
N GLU A 78 -9.74 11.27 -14.89
CA GLU A 78 -9.86 12.74 -14.91
C GLU A 78 -8.97 13.41 -13.84
N GLN A 79 -8.46 12.64 -12.86
CA GLN A 79 -7.71 13.20 -11.73
C GLN A 79 -6.44 13.93 -12.17
N GLY A 80 -5.62 13.33 -13.04
CA GLY A 80 -4.39 13.94 -13.51
C GLY A 80 -4.63 15.33 -14.11
N ALA A 81 -5.62 15.48 -14.98
CA ALA A 81 -5.95 16.76 -15.59
C ALA A 81 -6.54 17.78 -14.59
N ALA A 82 -7.35 17.33 -13.64
CA ALA A 82 -8.04 18.20 -12.69
C ALA A 82 -7.15 18.68 -11.53
N PHE A 83 -6.21 17.85 -11.06
CA PHE A 83 -5.48 18.10 -9.80
C PHE A 83 -3.99 18.30 -9.97
N GLN A 84 -3.36 17.89 -11.07
CA GLN A 84 -1.93 18.12 -11.27
C GLN A 84 -1.55 19.61 -11.13
N PRO A 85 -2.28 20.59 -11.72
CA PRO A 85 -1.96 22.00 -11.53
C PRO A 85 -2.07 22.45 -10.07
N LEU A 86 -3.08 21.96 -9.35
CA LEU A 86 -3.29 22.29 -7.94
C LEU A 86 -2.17 21.71 -7.05
N PHE A 87 -1.75 20.48 -7.33
CA PHE A 87 -0.66 19.83 -6.62
C PHE A 87 0.68 20.51 -6.90
N LEU A 88 0.89 20.98 -8.14
CA LEU A 88 2.06 21.79 -8.50
C LEU A 88 2.10 23.11 -7.72
N ASP A 89 1.00 23.86 -7.73
CA ASP A 89 0.89 25.12 -6.99
C ASP A 89 1.17 24.92 -5.50
N GLN A 90 0.59 23.86 -4.90
CA GLN A 90 0.81 23.52 -3.51
C GLN A 90 2.26 23.09 -3.22
N ALA A 91 2.85 22.24 -4.07
CA ALA A 91 4.24 21.82 -3.92
C ALA A 91 5.21 23.00 -3.99
N VAL A 92 4.98 23.94 -4.92
CA VAL A 92 5.77 25.17 -5.05
C VAL A 92 5.55 26.08 -3.84
N ALA A 93 4.30 26.24 -3.38
CA ALA A 93 3.99 27.05 -2.21
C ALA A 93 4.66 26.53 -0.93
N LEU A 94 4.70 25.21 -0.74
CA LEU A 94 5.39 24.58 0.38
C LEU A 94 6.89 24.89 0.38
N HIS A 95 7.54 24.82 -0.79
CA HIS A 95 8.96 25.19 -0.91
C HIS A 95 9.17 26.68 -0.64
N ALA A 96 8.30 27.54 -1.20
CA ALA A 96 8.38 28.98 -1.01
C ALA A 96 8.21 29.39 0.47
N ALA A 97 7.41 28.64 1.24
CA ALA A 97 7.25 28.88 2.69
C ALA A 97 8.57 28.71 3.48
N PHE A 98 9.50 27.90 2.96
CA PHE A 98 10.86 27.75 3.50
C PHE A 98 11.91 28.56 2.74
N GLY A 99 11.48 29.58 1.96
CA GLY A 99 12.40 30.44 1.21
C GLY A 99 13.12 29.74 0.06
N ALA A 100 12.56 28.62 -0.42
CA ALA A 100 13.20 27.77 -1.40
C ALA A 100 12.37 27.62 -2.69
N THR A 101 13.05 27.32 -3.78
CA THR A 101 12.42 26.80 -5.00
C THR A 101 12.51 25.28 -5.02
N TYR A 102 11.50 24.63 -5.60
CA TYR A 102 11.56 23.20 -5.87
C TYR A 102 12.79 22.87 -6.73
N GLU A 103 13.49 21.81 -6.34
CA GLU A 103 14.59 21.21 -7.09
C GLU A 103 14.19 19.77 -7.40
N THR A 104 14.64 19.25 -8.53
CA THR A 104 14.50 17.83 -8.89
C THR A 104 14.81 16.94 -7.69
N ASN A 105 13.92 15.98 -7.41
CA ASN A 105 14.10 15.09 -6.27
C ASN A 105 15.15 13.99 -6.55
N ILE A 106 15.38 13.13 -5.55
CA ILE A 106 16.35 12.01 -5.63
C ILE A 106 16.05 11.02 -6.77
N LEU A 107 14.83 11.02 -7.31
CA LEU A 107 14.41 10.19 -8.44
C LEU A 107 14.64 10.86 -9.81
N GLY A 108 15.17 12.09 -9.83
CA GLY A 108 15.30 12.85 -11.08
C GLY A 108 14.00 13.49 -11.55
N LEU A 109 12.97 13.60 -10.70
CA LEU A 109 11.67 14.16 -11.07
C LEU A 109 11.56 15.65 -10.72
N ASP A 110 11.28 16.47 -11.74
CA ASP A 110 10.90 17.86 -11.54
C ASP A 110 9.47 17.97 -10.94
N ALA A 111 9.08 19.16 -10.48
CA ALA A 111 7.78 19.35 -9.83
C ALA A 111 6.59 18.98 -10.73
N PRO A 112 6.54 19.38 -12.02
CA PRO A 112 5.47 18.97 -12.91
C PRO A 112 5.38 17.45 -13.09
N THR A 113 6.51 16.76 -13.26
CA THR A 113 6.55 15.30 -13.44
C THR A 113 6.12 14.58 -12.16
N LEU A 114 6.67 14.97 -11.01
CA LEU A 114 6.30 14.41 -9.71
C LEU A 114 4.79 14.57 -9.46
N THR A 115 4.26 15.79 -9.61
CA THR A 115 2.85 16.07 -9.35
C THR A 115 1.91 15.40 -10.35
N THR A 116 2.36 15.14 -11.58
CA THR A 116 1.62 14.31 -12.54
C THR A 116 1.49 12.87 -12.04
N ILE A 117 2.56 12.30 -11.51
CA ILE A 117 2.53 10.95 -10.93
C ILE A 117 1.61 10.93 -9.71
N LEU A 118 1.74 11.90 -8.80
CA LEU A 118 0.98 11.94 -7.55
C LEU A 118 -0.50 12.27 -7.74
N ALA A 119 -0.87 13.02 -8.80
CA ALA A 119 -2.26 13.34 -9.10
C ALA A 119 -3.05 12.14 -9.65
N ASN A 120 -2.37 11.15 -10.24
CA ASN A 120 -3.02 9.93 -10.72
C ASN A 120 -3.06 8.89 -9.59
N ASP A 121 -4.17 8.84 -8.85
CA ASP A 121 -4.33 7.90 -7.74
C ASP A 121 -4.97 6.60 -8.25
N VAL A 122 -4.11 5.77 -8.86
CA VAL A 122 -4.49 4.45 -9.41
C VAL A 122 -3.69 3.34 -8.75
N LEU A 123 -4.36 2.22 -8.51
CA LEU A 123 -3.74 1.01 -7.98
C LEU A 123 -3.00 0.30 -9.12
N GLN A 124 -1.68 0.24 -9.03
CA GLN A 124 -0.84 -0.54 -9.93
C GLN A 124 -0.63 -1.94 -9.33
N VAL A 125 -0.85 -2.99 -10.13
CA VAL A 125 -0.74 -4.37 -9.68
C VAL A 125 0.29 -5.10 -10.54
N ALA A 126 1.34 -5.60 -9.88
CA ALA A 126 2.38 -6.41 -10.51
C ALA A 126 2.82 -7.51 -9.51
N PRO A 127 2.13 -8.67 -9.50
CA PRO A 127 2.28 -9.67 -8.42
C PRO A 127 3.70 -10.21 -8.26
N ASP A 128 4.43 -10.33 -9.36
CA ASP A 128 5.78 -10.91 -9.39
C ASP A 128 6.89 -9.85 -9.59
N ALA A 129 6.54 -8.57 -9.61
CA ALA A 129 7.50 -7.49 -9.79
C ALA A 129 7.98 -6.92 -8.45
N PRO A 130 9.22 -6.39 -8.37
CA PRO A 130 9.70 -5.72 -7.17
C PRO A 130 8.84 -4.52 -6.79
N THR A 131 8.49 -4.41 -5.50
CA THR A 131 7.80 -3.25 -4.92
C THR A 131 8.78 -2.38 -4.15
N THR A 132 9.11 -1.21 -4.68
CA THR A 132 10.02 -0.28 -4.02
C THR A 132 9.68 1.16 -4.37
N TYR A 133 9.98 2.08 -3.46
CA TYR A 133 10.00 3.50 -3.79
C TYR A 133 11.11 3.82 -4.77
N PHE A 134 12.30 3.26 -4.54
CA PHE A 134 13.46 3.37 -5.41
C PHE A 134 14.55 2.37 -5.05
N ASP A 135 15.12 1.68 -6.04
CA ASP A 135 16.30 0.81 -5.87
C ASP A 135 17.41 1.09 -6.90
N GLY A 136 17.34 2.23 -7.59
CA GLY A 136 18.22 2.57 -8.71
C GLY A 136 17.70 2.15 -10.09
N THR A 137 16.75 1.21 -10.15
CA THR A 137 16.15 0.71 -11.40
C THR A 137 14.63 0.89 -11.42
N ASN A 138 13.95 0.44 -10.37
CA ASN A 138 12.52 0.54 -10.19
C ASN A 138 12.20 1.83 -9.42
N VAL A 139 11.15 2.54 -9.85
CA VAL A 139 10.75 3.83 -9.29
C VAL A 139 9.25 3.80 -8.99
N LEU A 140 8.89 4.05 -7.73
CA LEU A 140 7.51 4.16 -7.26
C LEU A 140 6.61 2.95 -7.61
N THR A 141 7.17 1.73 -7.58
CA THR A 141 6.43 0.48 -7.87
C THR A 141 5.73 -0.10 -6.64
N GLY A 142 5.83 0.55 -5.49
CA GLY A 142 5.22 0.13 -4.23
C GLY A 142 6.10 0.51 -3.05
N ARG A 143 6.00 -0.27 -1.97
CA ARG A 143 6.88 -0.16 -0.79
C ARG A 143 7.27 -1.54 -0.30
N ASN A 144 8.45 -1.68 0.29
CA ASN A 144 8.78 -2.81 1.12
C ASN A 144 8.10 -2.68 2.49
N LEU A 145 8.00 -3.78 3.22
CA LEU A 145 7.41 -3.80 4.56
C LEU A 145 8.23 -3.04 5.60
N THR A 146 9.54 -2.92 5.38
CA THR A 146 10.50 -2.23 6.25
C THR A 146 10.74 -0.77 5.86
N ASP A 147 10.10 -0.29 4.79
CA ASP A 147 10.30 1.09 4.33
C ASP A 147 9.61 2.06 5.30
N ASP A 148 10.36 3.07 5.75
CA ASP A 148 9.79 4.21 6.46
C ASP A 148 9.03 5.09 5.46
N VAL A 149 7.72 4.88 5.37
CA VAL A 149 6.88 5.56 4.38
C VAL A 149 6.83 7.07 4.58
N ILE A 150 7.02 7.56 5.80
CA ILE A 150 6.95 8.99 6.10
C ILE A 150 8.27 9.64 5.69
N ASP A 151 9.40 9.11 6.16
CA ASP A 151 10.73 9.61 5.79
C ASP A 151 10.93 9.56 4.28
N VAL A 152 10.56 8.46 3.62
CA VAL A 152 10.64 8.36 2.16
C VAL A 152 9.77 9.43 1.47
N SER A 153 8.55 9.67 1.94
CA SER A 153 7.67 10.68 1.34
C SER A 153 8.23 12.11 1.54
N LEU A 154 8.81 12.39 2.71
CA LEU A 154 9.44 13.65 3.05
C LEU A 154 10.72 13.88 2.24
N ILE A 155 11.58 12.88 2.11
CA ILE A 155 12.76 12.88 1.23
C ILE A 155 12.36 13.14 -0.22
N LEU A 156 11.30 12.49 -0.72
CA LEU A 156 10.84 12.68 -2.10
C LEU A 156 10.33 14.08 -2.38
N LEU A 157 9.76 14.76 -1.38
CA LEU A 157 9.18 16.10 -1.53
C LEU A 157 10.18 17.21 -1.22
N PHE A 158 11.06 17.03 -0.24
CA PHE A 158 11.94 18.08 0.30
C PHE A 158 13.43 17.75 0.22
N GLY A 159 13.82 16.50 -0.04
CA GLY A 159 15.22 16.06 -0.02
C GLY A 159 16.09 16.57 -1.17
N GLY A 160 15.51 17.18 -2.22
CA GLY A 160 16.25 17.63 -3.40
C GLY A 160 16.95 16.47 -4.12
N THR A 161 18.01 16.77 -4.89
CA THR A 161 18.71 15.76 -5.70
C THR A 161 19.49 14.74 -4.87
N THR A 162 19.93 15.11 -3.66
CA THR A 162 20.74 14.28 -2.77
C THR A 162 19.92 13.54 -1.72
N GLY A 163 18.65 13.91 -1.53
CA GLY A 163 17.75 13.34 -0.53
C GLY A 163 17.86 13.97 0.85
N ASP A 164 18.80 14.88 1.09
CA ASP A 164 19.08 15.48 2.39
C ASP A 164 18.96 17.00 2.43
N ARG A 165 18.52 17.69 1.36
CA ARG A 165 18.55 19.17 1.25
C ARG A 165 18.05 19.96 2.48
N PHE A 166 17.04 19.47 3.18
CA PHE A 166 16.50 20.06 4.41
C PHE A 166 16.63 19.06 5.57
N ASN A 167 17.85 18.78 6.00
CA ASN A 167 18.14 17.81 7.06
C ASN A 167 18.94 18.43 8.21
N GLY A 168 18.73 19.71 8.51
CA GLY A 168 19.42 20.36 9.64
C GLY A 168 20.90 20.65 9.40
N GLN A 169 21.32 20.87 8.14
CA GLN A 169 22.71 21.24 7.85
C GLN A 169 23.09 22.55 8.54
N ASP A 170 24.28 22.54 9.15
CA ASP A 170 25.06 23.71 9.55
C ASP A 170 25.85 24.19 8.32
N THR A 171 25.51 25.36 7.81
CA THR A 171 26.07 25.93 6.58
C THR A 171 27.22 26.90 6.84
N ASP A 172 27.39 27.40 8.07
CA ASP A 172 28.45 28.33 8.45
C ASP A 172 29.52 27.76 9.39
N GLY A 173 29.31 26.53 9.87
CA GLY A 173 30.23 25.76 10.69
C GLY A 173 30.27 26.19 12.16
N ASP A 174 29.25 26.89 12.67
CA ASP A 174 29.19 27.36 14.05
C ASP A 174 28.72 26.31 15.06
N GLY A 175 28.27 25.14 14.57
CA GLY A 175 27.79 24.02 15.37
C GLY A 175 26.27 24.02 15.60
N GLU A 176 25.52 24.99 15.07
CA GLU A 176 24.07 25.06 15.11
C GLU A 176 23.45 24.79 13.72
N PRO A 177 22.31 24.07 13.64
CA PRO A 177 21.62 23.86 12.37
C PRO A 177 21.05 25.17 11.78
N ASP A 178 21.42 25.49 10.54
CA ASP A 178 20.88 26.62 9.79
C ASP A 178 19.60 26.29 9.02
N LEU A 179 19.51 25.06 8.52
CA LEU A 179 18.38 24.59 7.71
C LEU A 179 17.34 23.84 8.55
N PRO A 180 16.04 23.89 8.17
CA PRO A 180 15.03 23.09 8.83
C PRO A 180 15.25 21.58 8.56
N ILE A 181 14.70 20.74 9.43
CA ILE A 181 14.61 19.29 9.23
C ILE A 181 13.22 18.99 8.64
N LEU A 182 13.16 18.67 7.36
CA LEU A 182 11.92 18.38 6.60
C LEU A 182 11.96 17.03 5.88
N VAL A 183 13.02 16.24 6.07
CA VAL A 183 13.20 14.94 5.41
C VAL A 183 12.95 13.74 6.35
N THR A 184 12.62 13.99 7.61
CA THR A 184 12.29 12.94 8.59
C THR A 184 11.18 13.39 9.53
N ASP A 185 10.38 12.45 10.03
CA ASP A 185 9.43 12.69 11.12
C ASP A 185 10.00 12.43 12.51
N GLY A 186 11.26 11.98 12.59
CA GLY A 186 11.96 11.68 13.84
C GLY A 186 11.53 10.37 14.51
N VAL A 187 10.71 9.55 13.85
CA VAL A 187 10.34 8.21 14.28
C VAL A 187 11.20 7.22 13.50
N SER A 188 11.91 6.34 14.21
CA SER A 188 12.76 5.37 13.55
C SER A 188 11.97 4.11 13.19
N ASN A 189 12.20 3.58 11.99
CA ASN A 189 11.82 2.22 11.61
C ASN A 189 12.76 1.12 12.17
N ALA A 190 13.70 1.47 13.05
CA ALA A 190 14.61 0.51 13.64
C ALA A 190 13.86 -0.40 14.63
N GLY A 191 13.89 -1.71 14.36
CA GLY A 191 13.19 -2.72 15.16
C GLY A 191 12.01 -3.35 14.42
N GLU A 192 11.58 -2.73 13.32
CA GLU A 192 10.53 -3.25 12.45
C GLU A 192 10.96 -4.58 11.83
N THR A 193 10.34 -5.67 12.29
CA THR A 193 10.68 -7.04 11.87
C THR A 193 9.42 -7.80 11.43
N PRO A 194 8.79 -7.39 10.32
CA PRO A 194 7.60 -8.06 9.81
C PRO A 194 7.92 -9.50 9.41
N MET A 195 7.00 -10.42 9.67
CA MET A 195 7.13 -11.81 9.23
C MET A 195 7.31 -11.88 7.71
N MET A 196 8.12 -12.83 7.21
CA MET A 196 8.35 -13.03 5.76
C MET A 196 7.21 -13.77 5.04
N SER A 197 6.11 -14.05 5.73
CA SER A 197 4.94 -14.73 5.20
C SER A 197 3.67 -14.03 5.64
N PHE A 198 2.64 -14.07 4.79
CA PHE A 198 1.31 -13.58 5.12
C PHE A 198 0.84 -14.11 6.49
N PRO A 199 0.30 -13.28 7.39
CA PRO A 199 -0.17 -11.90 7.18
C PRO A 199 0.88 -10.78 7.30
N TYR A 200 2.19 -11.08 7.31
CA TYR A 200 3.28 -10.09 7.40
C TYR A 200 3.21 -9.20 8.66
N LEU A 201 2.67 -9.74 9.76
CA LEU A 201 2.54 -9.02 11.02
C LEU A 201 3.89 -8.89 11.71
N GLU A 202 4.06 -7.81 12.45
CA GLU A 202 5.16 -7.63 13.37
C GLU A 202 4.93 -8.44 14.66
N GLN A 203 6.01 -8.82 15.35
CA GLN A 203 5.88 -9.40 16.70
C GLN A 203 5.58 -8.28 17.71
N PRO A 204 4.74 -8.51 18.73
CA PRO A 204 4.50 -7.53 19.78
C PRO A 204 5.80 -7.12 20.49
N HIS A 205 6.00 -5.81 20.68
CA HIS A 205 7.09 -5.23 21.47
C HIS A 205 6.76 -5.15 22.96
#